data_AF-A0A382GL20-F1
#
_entry.id   AF-A0A382GL20-F1
#
_cell.length_a   1.000
_cell.length_b   1.000
_cell.length_c   1.000
_cell.angle_alpha   90.00
_cell.angle_beta   90.00
_cell.angle_gamma   90.00
#
_symmetry.space_group_name_H-M   'P 1'
#
loop_
_entity.id
_entity.type
_entity.pdbx_description
1 polymer ?
#
loop_
_entity_poly.entity_id
_entity_poly.type
_entity_poly.pdbx_seq_one_letter_code
_entity_poly.pdbx_strand_id
1 'polypeptide(L)'
;MGWKGGFKKKASKKKVVQLQRPKPVREFFDAVVPRSLVEQAEAFTAPRGHLEMGGLLIGHVDDKGRNVCAVGFFPEQIEATAGYCEFDGSWLAMSAAAIDHANSAVDGDSEDTPKLRVIGWIHTHPGLGIFLSGIDVRTYEDNLNMTKDGRFVAVVVDPLEGKDGVFLTPDKPNSHSPATGTLSMDDKLRARYLAFLQRMEEIRGARGRKALPFLLCGDLRDEHVSKGNVDDYLESYLKGIHNIRKEFKSWKEGFDSESRRIDEFGVMIGQNERSVGVLHDEMHSMNREIGARLDKMEQRFTDSIVELVESFKSRISEMERSIGELVAQEESSEGTEVSEADS
;
A
#
# COMPACT_ATOMS: atom_id res chain seq x y z
N MET A 1 2.23 -65.43 47.31
CA MET A 1 3.25 -64.67 48.08
C MET A 1 4.28 -64.12 47.11
N GLY A 2 4.68 -62.85 47.26
CA GLY A 2 5.91 -62.32 46.64
C GLY A 2 5.74 -61.39 45.44
N TRP A 3 5.14 -60.23 45.65
CA TRP A 3 5.31 -59.05 44.79
C TRP A 3 6.71 -58.47 45.04
N LYS A 4 7.57 -58.38 44.02
CA LYS A 4 8.74 -57.48 44.03
C LYS A 4 8.90 -56.83 42.66
N GLY A 5 8.78 -55.51 42.65
CA GLY A 5 8.88 -54.66 41.47
C GLY A 5 10.28 -54.60 40.90
N GLY A 6 10.36 -54.55 39.56
CA GLY A 6 11.57 -54.24 38.81
C GLY A 6 11.28 -53.06 37.88
N PHE A 7 11.96 -51.94 38.14
CA PHE A 7 11.95 -50.72 37.33
C PHE A 7 12.25 -51.02 35.86
N LYS A 8 11.31 -50.70 34.94
CA LYS A 8 11.59 -50.64 33.50
C LYS A 8 12.47 -49.42 33.21
N LYS A 9 13.78 -49.63 33.05
CA LYS A 9 14.67 -48.64 32.41
C LYS A 9 14.20 -48.41 30.98
N LYS A 10 13.69 -47.21 30.67
CA LYS A 10 13.46 -46.75 29.30
C LYS A 10 14.82 -46.69 28.59
N ALA A 11 15.04 -47.56 27.61
CA ALA A 11 16.15 -47.44 26.69
C ALA A 11 15.97 -46.16 25.87
N SER A 12 16.84 -45.18 26.09
CA SER A 12 16.96 -43.98 25.26
C SER A 12 17.41 -44.40 23.86
N LYS A 13 16.50 -44.33 22.88
CA LYS A 13 16.87 -44.42 21.46
C LYS A 13 17.71 -43.18 21.14
N LYS A 14 19.03 -43.34 21.06
CA LYS A 14 19.93 -42.34 20.48
C LYS A 14 19.45 -42.06 19.06
N LYS A 15 18.91 -40.86 18.81
CA LYS A 15 18.74 -40.34 17.45
C LYS A 15 20.12 -40.26 16.84
N VAL A 16 20.36 -41.07 15.82
CA VAL A 16 21.51 -40.89 14.92
C VAL A 16 21.28 -39.55 14.24
N VAL A 17 21.98 -38.52 14.69
CA VAL A 17 22.09 -37.26 13.96
C VAL A 17 22.86 -37.61 12.70
N GLN A 18 22.16 -37.73 11.57
CA GLN A 18 22.82 -37.72 10.27
C GLN A 18 23.61 -36.41 10.20
N LEU A 19 24.93 -36.50 10.30
CA LEU A 19 25.82 -35.41 9.94
C LEU A 19 25.45 -35.01 8.52
N GLN A 20 24.80 -33.86 8.36
CA GLN A 20 24.58 -33.25 7.07
C GLN A 20 25.96 -33.11 6.43
N ARG A 21 26.15 -33.75 5.27
CA ARG A 21 27.35 -33.53 4.46
C ARG A 21 27.48 -32.02 4.25
N PRO A 22 28.66 -31.42 4.45
CA PRO A 22 28.84 -30.01 4.16
C PRO A 22 28.41 -29.77 2.70
N LYS A 23 27.55 -28.76 2.47
CA LYS A 23 27.19 -28.35 1.11
C LYS A 23 28.51 -28.09 0.35
N PRO A 24 28.67 -28.60 -0.88
CA PRO A 24 29.87 -28.35 -1.66
C PRO A 24 30.09 -26.83 -1.76
N VAL A 25 31.33 -26.38 -1.52
CA VAL A 25 31.68 -24.96 -1.65
C VAL A 25 31.56 -24.61 -3.13
N ARG A 26 30.53 -23.84 -3.47
CA ARG A 26 30.29 -23.39 -4.84
C ARG A 26 31.26 -22.26 -5.18
N GLU A 27 31.81 -22.31 -6.39
CA GLU A 27 32.66 -21.26 -6.92
C GLU A 27 31.79 -20.03 -7.25
N PHE A 28 32.28 -18.84 -6.93
CA PHE A 28 31.56 -17.59 -7.15
C PHE A 28 32.03 -16.94 -8.44
N PHE A 29 31.09 -16.61 -9.32
CA PHE A 29 31.38 -15.91 -10.58
C PHE A 29 30.67 -14.56 -10.58
N ASP A 30 31.42 -13.50 -10.84
CA ASP A 30 30.86 -12.16 -11.01
C ASP A 30 29.90 -12.12 -12.20
N ALA A 31 28.95 -11.20 -12.17
CA ALA A 31 28.00 -10.99 -13.26
C ALA A 31 28.02 -9.56 -13.80
N VAL A 32 27.76 -9.43 -15.10
CA VAL A 32 27.51 -8.15 -15.77
C VAL A 32 26.08 -8.18 -16.25
N VAL A 33 25.24 -7.35 -15.62
CA VAL A 33 23.83 -7.19 -15.98
C VAL A 33 23.58 -5.72 -16.32
N PRO A 34 23.33 -5.38 -17.60
CA PRO A 34 23.01 -4.03 -18.02
C PRO A 34 21.71 -3.50 -17.41
N ARG A 35 21.70 -2.20 -17.11
CA ARG A 35 20.52 -1.50 -16.61
C ARG A 35 19.34 -1.58 -17.57
N SER A 36 19.62 -1.56 -18.88
CA SER A 36 18.61 -1.65 -19.93
C SER A 36 17.76 -2.93 -19.86
N LEU A 37 18.31 -4.05 -19.36
CA LEU A 37 17.54 -5.29 -19.18
C LEU A 37 16.48 -5.14 -18.08
N VAL A 38 16.84 -4.57 -16.94
CA VAL A 38 15.91 -4.40 -15.82
C VAL A 38 14.89 -3.30 -16.11
N GLU A 39 15.27 -2.23 -16.82
CA GLU A 39 14.35 -1.18 -17.28
C GLU A 39 13.33 -1.72 -18.29
N GLN A 40 13.76 -2.59 -19.21
CA GLN A 40 12.84 -3.23 -20.15
C GLN A 40 11.90 -4.20 -19.45
N ALA A 41 12.41 -4.97 -18.49
CA ALA A 41 11.59 -5.86 -17.66
C ALA A 41 10.56 -5.06 -16.84
N GLU A 42 10.97 -3.95 -16.23
CA GLU A 42 10.12 -3.04 -15.47
C GLU A 42 8.99 -2.48 -16.35
N ALA A 43 9.31 -1.91 -17.51
CA ALA A 43 8.30 -1.33 -18.41
C ALA A 43 7.27 -2.36 -18.90
N PHE A 44 7.68 -3.62 -19.07
CA PHE A 44 6.78 -4.69 -19.46
C PHE A 44 5.89 -5.20 -18.33
N THR A 45 6.45 -5.30 -17.12
CA THR A 45 5.80 -5.99 -16.00
C THR A 45 5.07 -5.06 -15.05
N ALA A 46 5.48 -3.79 -14.93
CA ALA A 46 4.80 -2.79 -14.08
C ALA A 46 3.29 -2.64 -14.39
N PRO A 47 2.84 -2.60 -15.67
CA PRO A 47 1.43 -2.50 -15.99
C PRO A 47 0.59 -3.72 -15.58
N ARG A 48 1.22 -4.83 -15.17
CA ARG A 48 0.56 -6.07 -14.70
C ARG A 48 0.22 -6.01 -13.21
N GLY A 49 0.58 -4.93 -12.52
CA GLY A 49 0.31 -4.76 -11.09
C GLY A 49 1.10 -5.76 -10.25
N HIS A 50 0.40 -6.45 -9.33
CA HIS A 50 1.03 -7.36 -8.37
C HIS A 50 1.32 -8.77 -8.90
N LEU A 51 1.22 -9.02 -10.21
CA LEU A 51 1.46 -10.36 -10.75
C LEU A 51 2.95 -10.57 -11.06
N GLU A 52 3.54 -11.60 -10.46
CA GLU A 52 4.90 -12.03 -10.77
C GLU A 52 5.00 -12.58 -12.20
N MET A 53 6.20 -12.49 -12.76
CA MET A 53 6.50 -13.00 -14.09
C MET A 53 7.95 -13.48 -14.17
N GLY A 54 8.14 -14.69 -14.70
CA GLY A 54 9.46 -15.30 -14.90
C GLY A 54 9.89 -15.30 -16.36
N GLY A 55 11.18 -15.19 -16.61
CA GLY A 55 11.79 -15.17 -17.93
C GLY A 55 13.24 -15.67 -17.92
N LEU A 56 13.81 -15.84 -19.10
CA LEU A 56 15.18 -16.34 -19.25
C LEU A 56 16.13 -15.23 -19.71
N LEU A 57 17.37 -15.29 -19.22
CA LEU A 57 18.48 -14.42 -19.64
C LEU A 57 19.49 -15.21 -20.45
N ILE A 58 19.87 -14.61 -21.57
CA ILE A 58 20.79 -15.15 -22.55
C ILE A 58 22.03 -14.27 -22.57
N GLY A 59 23.16 -14.95 -22.59
CA GLY A 59 24.44 -14.35 -22.26
C GLY A 59 25.61 -15.18 -22.74
N HIS A 60 26.79 -14.79 -22.27
CA HIS A 60 28.03 -15.54 -22.45
C HIS A 60 28.91 -15.42 -21.20
N VAL A 61 30.02 -16.16 -21.20
CA VAL A 61 31.11 -15.96 -20.23
C VAL A 61 32.18 -15.15 -20.93
N ASP A 62 32.58 -14.02 -20.36
CA ASP A 62 33.62 -13.16 -20.94
C ASP A 62 35.04 -13.70 -20.69
N ASP A 63 36.04 -13.04 -21.27
CA ASP A 63 37.47 -13.33 -21.12
C ASP A 63 37.96 -13.27 -19.66
N LYS A 64 37.29 -12.48 -18.82
CA LYS A 64 37.52 -12.36 -17.38
C LYS A 64 36.79 -13.43 -16.57
N GLY A 65 36.04 -14.32 -17.22
CA GLY A 65 35.29 -15.38 -16.57
C GLY A 65 34.03 -14.89 -15.85
N ARG A 66 33.48 -13.73 -16.21
CA ARG A 66 32.23 -13.20 -15.66
C ARG A 66 31.03 -13.66 -16.47
N ASN A 67 29.89 -13.84 -15.80
CA ASN A 67 28.62 -14.17 -16.42
C ASN A 67 27.98 -12.89 -16.98
N VAL A 68 27.93 -12.73 -18.30
CA VAL A 68 27.40 -11.53 -18.95
C VAL A 68 25.99 -11.79 -19.47
N CYS A 69 25.00 -11.07 -18.93
CA CYS A 69 23.63 -11.04 -19.45
C CYS A 69 23.51 -9.93 -20.50
N ALA A 70 22.97 -10.23 -21.68
CA ALA A 70 22.83 -9.23 -22.75
C ALA A 70 21.42 -9.10 -23.28
N VAL A 71 20.71 -10.23 -23.42
CA VAL A 71 19.34 -10.29 -23.92
C VAL A 71 18.54 -11.30 -23.10
N GLY A 72 17.23 -11.37 -23.31
CA GLY A 72 16.37 -12.30 -22.62
C GLY A 72 14.96 -12.29 -23.21
N PHE A 73 14.03 -12.94 -22.53
CA PHE A 73 12.62 -12.87 -22.88
C PHE A 73 11.71 -13.29 -21.72
N PHE A 74 10.46 -12.84 -21.77
CA PHE A 74 9.39 -13.32 -20.91
C PHE A 74 8.38 -14.12 -21.75
N PRO A 75 8.25 -15.44 -21.52
CA PRO A 75 7.21 -16.25 -22.15
C PRO A 75 5.85 -16.07 -21.46
N GLU A 76 4.82 -16.66 -22.06
CA GLU A 76 3.54 -16.89 -21.38
C GLU A 76 3.74 -17.68 -20.09
N GLN A 77 3.11 -17.21 -19.01
CA GLN A 77 3.13 -17.88 -17.71
C GLN A 77 1.97 -18.88 -17.64
N ILE A 78 2.26 -20.09 -17.20
CA ILE A 78 1.25 -21.10 -16.85
C ILE A 78 0.53 -20.67 -15.57
N GLU A 79 1.29 -20.12 -14.62
CA GLU A 79 0.76 -19.58 -13.37
C GLU A 79 1.42 -18.23 -13.06
N ALA A 80 0.62 -17.28 -12.58
CA ALA A 80 1.10 -15.98 -12.13
C ALA A 80 0.21 -15.50 -10.98
N THR A 81 0.80 -15.32 -9.81
CA THR A 81 0.17 -14.77 -8.60
C THR A 81 1.06 -13.67 -8.02
N ALA A 82 0.73 -13.15 -6.85
CA ALA A 82 1.54 -12.15 -6.17
C ALA A 82 2.79 -12.70 -5.47
N GLY A 83 3.00 -14.01 -5.44
CA GLY A 83 4.16 -14.64 -4.79
C GLY A 83 4.68 -15.89 -5.49
N TYR A 84 4.25 -16.11 -6.73
CA TYR A 84 4.65 -17.25 -7.54
C TYR A 84 4.39 -16.99 -9.02
N CYS A 85 5.35 -17.40 -9.86
CA CYS A 85 5.17 -17.50 -11.30
C CYS A 85 5.82 -18.78 -11.85
N GLU A 86 5.27 -19.28 -12.95
CA GLU A 86 5.80 -20.45 -13.65
C GLU A 86 5.54 -20.32 -15.16
N PHE A 87 6.50 -20.75 -15.97
CA PHE A 87 6.35 -20.87 -17.41
C PHE A 87 6.80 -22.25 -17.90
N ASP A 88 6.31 -22.66 -19.08
CA ASP A 88 6.61 -23.96 -19.65
C ASP A 88 8.12 -24.15 -19.90
N GLY A 89 8.70 -25.22 -19.35
CA GLY A 89 10.09 -25.60 -19.57
C GLY A 89 10.46 -25.81 -21.05
N SER A 90 9.49 -25.97 -21.95
CA SER A 90 9.73 -25.98 -23.40
C SER A 90 10.41 -24.70 -23.90
N TRP A 91 10.27 -23.56 -23.21
CA TRP A 91 10.98 -22.32 -23.52
C TRP A 91 12.49 -22.40 -23.27
N LEU A 92 12.93 -23.20 -22.30
CA LEU A 92 14.36 -23.48 -22.11
C LEU A 92 14.92 -24.27 -23.29
N ALA A 93 14.20 -25.29 -23.76
CA ALA A 93 14.62 -26.10 -24.92
C ALA A 93 14.61 -25.28 -26.22
N MET A 94 13.58 -24.46 -26.44
CA MET A 94 13.50 -23.59 -27.62
C MET A 94 14.59 -22.53 -27.64
N SER A 95 14.86 -21.90 -26.49
CA SER A 95 15.95 -20.92 -26.39
C SER A 95 17.32 -21.57 -26.59
N ALA A 96 17.56 -22.77 -26.05
CA ALA A 96 18.78 -23.53 -26.32
C ALA A 96 18.96 -23.81 -27.83
N ALA A 97 17.90 -24.23 -28.53
CA ALA A 97 17.96 -24.44 -29.98
C ALA A 97 18.20 -23.13 -30.77
N ALA A 98 17.61 -22.01 -30.33
CA ALA A 98 17.85 -20.70 -30.93
C ALA A 98 19.29 -20.21 -30.69
N ILE A 99 19.84 -20.49 -29.52
CA ILE A 99 21.24 -20.23 -29.16
C ILE A 99 22.17 -21.06 -30.04
N ASP A 100 21.92 -22.36 -30.22
CA ASP A 100 22.74 -23.22 -31.08
C ASP A 100 22.75 -22.74 -32.52
N HIS A 101 21.58 -22.32 -33.03
CA HIS A 101 21.47 -21.69 -34.34
C HIS A 101 22.31 -20.41 -34.43
N ALA A 102 22.18 -19.50 -33.46
CA ALA A 102 22.93 -18.25 -33.44
C ALA A 102 24.45 -18.47 -33.34
N ASN A 103 24.88 -19.40 -32.49
CA ASN A 103 26.27 -19.81 -32.34
C ASN A 103 26.85 -20.37 -33.65
N SER A 104 26.03 -21.05 -34.46
CA SER A 104 26.45 -21.65 -35.73
C SER A 104 26.34 -20.70 -36.93
N ALA A 105 25.43 -19.72 -36.88
CA ALA A 105 25.12 -18.84 -38.01
C ALA A 105 26.18 -17.75 -38.25
N VAL A 106 26.93 -17.38 -37.22
CA VAL A 106 28.03 -16.43 -37.34
C VAL A 106 29.32 -17.21 -37.56
N ASP A 107 29.69 -17.40 -38.83
CA ASP A 107 30.90 -18.08 -39.29
C ASP A 107 32.12 -17.55 -38.53
N GLY A 108 32.64 -18.39 -37.64
CA GLY A 108 33.71 -18.03 -36.74
C GLY A 108 33.72 -18.94 -35.52
N ASP A 109 34.05 -20.21 -35.72
CA ASP A 109 34.75 -21.02 -34.71
C ASP A 109 36.18 -20.46 -34.49
N SER A 110 36.38 -19.13 -34.59
CA SER A 110 37.50 -18.49 -33.93
C SER A 110 37.24 -18.65 -32.45
N GLU A 111 38.11 -19.39 -31.76
CA GLU A 111 38.12 -19.59 -30.30
C GLU A 111 37.89 -18.29 -29.51
N ASP A 112 38.16 -17.14 -30.13
CA ASP A 112 38.10 -15.81 -29.55
C ASP A 112 36.69 -15.25 -29.30
N THR A 113 35.62 -15.71 -29.98
CA THR A 113 34.26 -15.15 -29.77
C THR A 113 33.42 -16.03 -28.83
N PRO A 114 33.02 -15.55 -27.64
CA PRO A 114 32.27 -16.33 -26.66
C PRO A 114 30.95 -16.90 -27.17
N LYS A 115 30.69 -18.18 -26.88
CA LYS A 115 29.42 -18.85 -27.24
C LYS A 115 28.29 -18.38 -26.35
N LEU A 116 27.13 -18.13 -26.95
CA LEU A 116 25.92 -17.80 -26.22
C LEU A 116 25.40 -19.02 -25.48
N ARG A 117 24.73 -18.77 -24.35
CA ARG A 117 24.04 -19.76 -23.52
C ARG A 117 22.92 -19.09 -22.73
N VAL A 118 22.05 -19.91 -22.16
CA VAL A 118 21.24 -19.47 -21.03
C VAL A 118 22.19 -19.23 -19.86
N ILE A 119 22.30 -17.97 -19.45
CA ILE A 119 23.24 -17.54 -18.42
C ILE A 119 22.54 -17.25 -17.09
N GLY A 120 21.22 -17.09 -17.13
CA GLY A 120 20.45 -16.78 -15.94
C GLY A 120 18.95 -16.79 -16.13
N TRP A 121 18.30 -16.46 -15.04
CA TRP A 121 16.85 -16.35 -14.89
C TRP A 121 16.52 -14.96 -14.37
N ILE A 122 15.42 -14.39 -14.87
CA ILE A 122 14.88 -13.11 -14.41
C ILE A 122 13.45 -13.31 -13.93
N HIS A 123 13.09 -12.76 -12.79
CA HIS A 123 11.71 -12.75 -12.31
C HIS A 123 11.36 -11.46 -11.57
N THR A 124 10.06 -11.24 -11.38
CA THR A 124 9.56 -10.03 -10.73
C THR A 124 8.95 -10.29 -9.37
N HIS A 125 9.13 -9.31 -8.47
CA HIS A 125 8.56 -9.26 -7.12
C HIS A 125 7.81 -7.92 -6.94
N PRO A 126 6.61 -7.74 -7.51
CA PRO A 126 5.97 -6.42 -7.56
C PRO A 126 5.43 -5.96 -6.20
N GLY A 127 6.14 -5.03 -5.56
CA GLY A 127 5.83 -4.50 -4.23
C GLY A 127 6.25 -5.40 -3.07
N LEU A 128 7.13 -6.38 -3.29
CA LEU A 128 7.67 -7.25 -2.23
C LEU A 128 9.12 -6.88 -1.87
N GLY A 129 9.80 -6.11 -2.71
CA GLY A 129 11.23 -5.84 -2.59
C GLY A 129 12.12 -6.95 -3.15
N ILE A 130 13.43 -6.79 -2.93
CA ILE A 130 14.46 -7.57 -3.62
C ILE A 130 15.09 -8.59 -2.69
N PHE A 131 14.71 -9.86 -2.86
CA PHE A 131 15.24 -11.02 -2.14
C PHE A 131 14.95 -12.29 -2.96
N LEU A 132 15.51 -13.43 -2.54
CA LEU A 132 15.14 -14.75 -3.06
C LEU A 132 14.25 -15.47 -2.04
N SER A 133 13.05 -15.84 -2.46
CA SER A 133 12.12 -16.66 -1.70
C SER A 133 12.66 -18.09 -1.52
N GLY A 134 12.01 -18.89 -0.65
CA GLY A 134 12.36 -20.30 -0.50
C GLY A 134 12.15 -21.13 -1.77
N ILE A 135 11.25 -20.70 -2.66
CA ILE A 135 11.03 -21.31 -3.97
C ILE A 135 12.15 -20.87 -4.91
N ASP A 136 12.49 -19.58 -4.94
CA ASP A 136 13.53 -19.02 -5.81
C ASP A 136 14.89 -19.65 -5.52
N VAL A 137 15.22 -19.85 -4.24
CA VAL A 137 16.44 -20.53 -3.80
C VAL A 137 16.50 -21.95 -4.39
N ARG A 138 15.40 -22.70 -4.38
CA ARG A 138 15.36 -24.06 -4.95
C ARG A 138 15.48 -24.03 -6.47
N THR A 139 14.72 -23.16 -7.13
CA THR A 139 14.77 -22.97 -8.58
C THR A 139 16.19 -22.59 -9.04
N TYR A 140 16.86 -21.72 -8.29
CA TYR A 140 18.24 -21.34 -8.58
C TYR A 140 19.21 -22.52 -8.31
N GLU A 141 19.06 -23.24 -7.20
CA GLU A 141 19.86 -24.44 -6.93
C GLU A 141 19.72 -25.49 -8.04
N ASP A 142 18.50 -25.74 -8.54
CA ASP A 142 18.22 -26.70 -9.60
C ASP A 142 18.83 -26.28 -10.94
N ASN A 143 18.66 -25.01 -11.34
CA ASN A 143 19.26 -24.47 -12.57
C ASN A 143 20.80 -24.50 -12.53
N LEU A 144 21.41 -24.20 -11.37
CA LEU A 144 22.85 -24.33 -11.17
C LEU A 144 23.32 -25.79 -11.32
N ASN A 145 22.56 -26.76 -10.79
CA ASN A 145 22.90 -28.18 -10.90
C ASN A 145 22.73 -28.71 -12.33
N MET A 146 21.86 -28.09 -13.14
CA MET A 146 21.68 -28.42 -14.56
C MET A 146 22.76 -27.82 -15.47
N THR A 147 23.49 -26.79 -15.01
CA THR A 147 24.58 -26.18 -15.77
C THR A 147 25.91 -26.88 -15.47
N LYS A 148 26.58 -27.36 -16.54
CA LYS A 148 27.77 -28.23 -16.43
C LYS A 148 28.95 -27.61 -15.67
N ASP A 149 29.05 -26.28 -15.71
CA ASP A 149 30.12 -25.48 -15.10
C ASP A 149 29.64 -24.71 -13.86
N GLY A 150 28.43 -24.99 -13.36
CA GLY A 150 27.88 -24.34 -12.18
C GLY A 150 27.71 -22.82 -12.32
N ARG A 151 27.55 -22.32 -13.55
CA ARG A 151 27.35 -20.89 -13.84
C ARG A 151 25.91 -20.58 -14.14
N PHE A 152 25.30 -19.78 -13.26
CA PHE A 152 23.96 -19.25 -13.45
C PHE A 152 23.80 -17.97 -12.62
N VAL A 153 22.97 -17.03 -13.06
CA VAL A 153 22.67 -15.77 -12.36
C VAL A 153 21.16 -15.63 -12.19
N ALA A 154 20.71 -15.13 -11.05
CA ALA A 154 19.31 -14.74 -10.86
C ALA A 154 19.19 -13.21 -10.79
N VAL A 155 18.20 -12.65 -11.48
CA VAL A 155 17.90 -11.22 -11.47
C VAL A 155 16.46 -11.04 -11.00
N VAL A 156 16.27 -10.30 -9.92
CA VAL A 156 14.96 -9.94 -9.38
C VAL A 156 14.68 -8.48 -9.73
N VAL A 157 13.48 -8.19 -10.21
CA VAL A 157 13.00 -6.82 -10.46
C VAL A 157 11.73 -6.56 -9.66
N ASP A 158 11.68 -5.47 -8.91
CA ASP A 158 10.43 -4.95 -8.36
C ASP A 158 9.96 -3.80 -9.26
N PRO A 159 9.03 -4.08 -10.19
CA PRO A 159 8.62 -3.10 -11.19
C PRO A 159 7.71 -2.00 -10.63
N LEU A 160 7.19 -2.13 -9.41
CA LEU A 160 6.35 -1.11 -8.78
C LEU A 160 7.19 -0.14 -7.96
N GLU A 161 8.29 -0.62 -7.37
CA GLU A 161 9.23 0.21 -6.61
C GLU A 161 10.44 0.69 -7.41
N GLY A 162 10.61 0.24 -8.66
CA GLY A 162 11.76 0.58 -9.51
C GLY A 162 13.09 0.04 -8.98
N LYS A 163 13.04 -1.09 -8.27
CA LYS A 163 14.21 -1.73 -7.64
C LYS A 163 14.59 -2.99 -8.39
N ASP A 164 15.86 -3.38 -8.25
CA ASP A 164 16.41 -4.57 -8.86
C ASP A 164 17.53 -5.17 -8.02
N GLY A 165 17.80 -6.44 -8.23
CA GLY A 165 18.92 -7.14 -7.61
C GLY A 165 19.43 -8.30 -8.44
N VAL A 166 20.74 -8.33 -8.58
CA VAL A 166 21.51 -9.42 -9.18
C VAL A 166 22.04 -10.31 -8.05
N PHE A 167 21.71 -11.59 -8.12
CA PHE A 167 22.09 -12.61 -7.15
C PHE A 167 23.07 -13.60 -7.79
N LEU A 168 24.27 -13.67 -7.20
CA LEU A 168 25.35 -14.56 -7.67
C LEU A 168 25.33 -15.94 -6.97
N THR A 169 24.48 -16.12 -5.96
CA THR A 169 24.34 -17.39 -5.24
C THR A 169 22.96 -17.53 -4.59
N PRO A 170 22.39 -18.75 -4.53
CA PRO A 170 21.21 -19.02 -3.72
C PRO A 170 21.48 -19.04 -2.21
N ASP A 171 22.74 -19.16 -1.77
CA ASP A 171 23.08 -19.26 -0.34
C ASP A 171 22.99 -17.92 0.40
N LYS A 172 22.91 -16.80 -0.34
CA LYS A 172 22.75 -15.45 0.21
C LYS A 172 21.48 -14.78 -0.34
N PRO A 173 20.28 -15.23 0.06
CA PRO A 173 19.01 -14.80 -0.52
C PRO A 173 18.66 -13.32 -0.30
N ASN A 174 19.37 -12.63 0.60
CA ASN A 174 19.18 -11.20 0.89
C ASN A 174 20.40 -10.34 0.50
N SER A 175 21.36 -10.93 -0.22
CA SER A 175 22.58 -10.22 -0.65
C SER A 175 22.58 -10.12 -2.17
N HIS A 176 22.34 -8.91 -2.67
CA HIS A 176 22.31 -8.61 -4.09
C HIS A 176 23.13 -7.36 -4.41
N SER A 177 23.45 -7.20 -5.68
CA SER A 177 24.01 -5.96 -6.25
C SER A 177 23.04 -5.40 -7.30
N PRO A 178 22.97 -4.08 -7.51
CA PRO A 178 22.17 -3.52 -8.59
C PRO A 178 22.72 -3.89 -9.97
N ALA A 179 21.86 -3.93 -10.98
CA ALA A 179 22.20 -4.11 -12.39
C ALA A 179 22.79 -2.82 -12.97
N THR A 180 24.10 -2.67 -12.81
CA THR A 180 24.88 -1.51 -13.30
C THR A 180 26.00 -1.91 -14.27
N GLY A 181 25.96 -3.14 -14.79
CA GLY A 181 26.96 -3.66 -15.70
C GLY A 181 26.98 -2.90 -17.02
N THR A 182 28.17 -2.67 -17.58
CA THR A 182 28.30 -2.15 -18.95
C THR A 182 28.63 -3.30 -19.88
N LEU A 183 27.82 -3.46 -20.92
CA LEU A 183 28.02 -4.47 -21.93
C LEU A 183 29.13 -4.03 -22.89
N SER A 184 30.15 -4.87 -23.02
CA SER A 184 31.20 -4.69 -24.03
C SER A 184 31.16 -5.93 -24.93
N MET A 185 31.00 -5.72 -26.22
CA MET A 185 31.02 -6.79 -27.22
C MET A 185 31.57 -6.28 -28.54
N ASP A 186 32.26 -7.16 -29.25
CA ASP A 186 32.70 -6.91 -30.62
C ASP A 186 31.55 -7.11 -31.63
N ASP A 187 31.81 -6.80 -32.89
CA ASP A 187 30.80 -6.90 -33.95
C ASP A 187 30.34 -8.35 -34.20
N LYS A 188 31.22 -9.34 -33.96
CA LYS A 188 30.90 -10.77 -34.14
C LYS A 188 29.92 -11.24 -33.06
N LEU A 189 30.20 -10.95 -31.80
CA LEU A 189 29.34 -11.28 -30.67
C LEU A 189 28.01 -10.51 -30.76
N ARG A 190 28.05 -9.25 -31.19
CA ARG A 190 26.83 -8.48 -31.50
C ARG A 190 25.99 -9.17 -32.58
N ALA A 191 26.59 -9.57 -33.70
CA ALA A 191 25.90 -10.28 -34.77
C ALA A 191 25.27 -11.60 -34.27
N ARG A 192 25.96 -12.30 -33.37
CA ARG A 192 25.48 -13.55 -32.76
C ARG A 192 24.24 -13.33 -31.90
N TYR A 193 24.22 -12.31 -31.05
CA TYR A 193 23.01 -11.95 -30.29
C TYR A 193 21.86 -11.52 -31.19
N LEU A 194 22.13 -10.75 -32.25
CA LEU A 194 21.10 -10.36 -33.20
C LEU A 194 20.54 -11.55 -33.98
N ALA A 195 21.36 -12.57 -34.29
CA ALA A 195 20.88 -13.82 -34.87
C ALA A 195 19.98 -14.60 -33.89
N PHE A 196 20.32 -14.62 -32.60
CA PHE A 196 19.46 -15.19 -31.56
C PHE A 196 18.12 -14.46 -31.47
N LEU A 197 18.12 -13.13 -31.38
CA LEU A 197 16.89 -12.33 -31.33
C LEU A 197 16.01 -12.56 -32.57
N GLN A 198 16.62 -12.60 -33.76
CA GLN A 198 15.91 -12.90 -35.00
C GLN A 198 15.26 -14.29 -34.96
N ARG A 199 15.96 -15.30 -34.41
CA ARG A 199 15.41 -16.64 -34.28
C ARG A 199 14.26 -16.69 -33.26
N MET A 200 14.34 -15.91 -32.19
CA MET A 200 13.23 -15.76 -31.23
C MET A 200 12.02 -15.05 -31.87
N GLU A 201 12.24 -14.09 -32.76
CA GLU A 201 11.17 -13.46 -33.54
C GLU A 201 10.46 -14.45 -34.47
N GLU A 202 11.20 -15.36 -35.12
CA GLU A 202 10.61 -16.44 -35.93
C GLU A 202 9.76 -17.38 -35.07
N ILE A 203 10.26 -17.76 -33.88
CA ILE A 203 9.50 -18.56 -32.91
C ILE A 203 8.23 -17.82 -32.47
N ARG A 204 8.33 -16.50 -32.23
CA ARG A 204 7.19 -15.64 -31.91
C ARG A 204 6.19 -15.55 -33.05
N GLY A 205 6.65 -15.47 -34.29
CA GLY A 205 5.80 -15.48 -35.47
C GLY A 205 5.01 -16.79 -35.60
N ALA A 206 5.65 -17.93 -35.29
CA ALA A 206 5.03 -19.25 -35.36
C ALA A 206 4.06 -19.55 -34.20
N ARG A 207 4.39 -19.13 -32.96
CA ARG A 207 3.58 -19.41 -31.76
C ARG A 207 2.62 -18.29 -31.37
N GLY A 208 2.83 -17.09 -31.92
CA GLY A 208 2.07 -15.89 -31.63
C GLY A 208 2.60 -15.09 -30.44
N ARG A 209 2.22 -13.81 -30.42
CA ARG A 209 2.60 -12.84 -29.36
C ARG A 209 2.06 -13.16 -27.97
N LYS A 210 1.05 -14.02 -27.84
CA LYS A 210 0.59 -14.44 -26.51
C LYS A 210 1.60 -15.38 -25.87
N ALA A 211 2.14 -16.31 -26.65
CA ALA A 211 3.10 -17.31 -26.20
C ALA A 211 4.46 -16.69 -25.87
N LEU A 212 4.93 -15.75 -26.69
CA LEU A 212 6.14 -14.95 -26.44
C LEU A 212 5.80 -13.46 -26.43
N PRO A 213 5.30 -12.92 -25.30
CA PRO A 213 4.82 -11.55 -25.21
C PRO A 213 5.91 -10.50 -25.23
N PHE A 214 7.13 -10.81 -24.82
CA PHE A 214 8.17 -9.79 -24.69
C PHE A 214 9.58 -10.33 -24.89
N LEU A 215 10.33 -9.69 -25.80
CA LEU A 215 11.77 -9.88 -25.98
C LEU A 215 12.55 -8.78 -25.25
N LEU A 216 13.41 -9.18 -24.32
CA LEU A 216 14.36 -8.29 -23.65
C LEU A 216 15.57 -8.12 -24.57
N CYS A 217 15.61 -7.04 -25.33
CA CYS A 217 16.71 -6.77 -26.27
C CYS A 217 17.92 -6.12 -25.58
N GLY A 218 17.77 -5.63 -24.35
CA GLY A 218 18.83 -4.95 -23.62
C GLY A 218 19.43 -3.79 -24.43
N ASP A 219 20.76 -3.69 -24.44
CA ASP A 219 21.49 -2.65 -25.18
C ASP A 219 21.42 -2.84 -26.71
N LEU A 220 20.90 -3.96 -27.21
CA LEU A 220 20.78 -4.26 -28.65
C LEU A 220 19.41 -3.89 -29.23
N ARG A 221 18.59 -3.15 -28.47
CA ARG A 221 17.24 -2.73 -28.88
C ARG A 221 17.25 -1.94 -30.18
N ASP A 222 18.14 -0.97 -30.33
CA ASP A 222 18.13 -0.08 -31.49
C ASP A 222 18.48 -0.85 -32.77
N GLU A 223 19.48 -1.74 -32.73
CA GLU A 223 19.82 -2.64 -33.83
C GLU A 223 18.69 -3.64 -34.12
N HIS A 224 18.02 -4.15 -33.09
CA HIS A 224 16.87 -5.04 -33.27
C HIS A 224 15.71 -4.34 -34.00
N VAL A 225 15.36 -3.12 -33.59
CA VAL A 225 14.27 -2.32 -34.18
C VAL A 225 14.63 -1.85 -35.59
N SER A 226 15.88 -1.45 -35.83
CA SER A 226 16.34 -1.02 -37.18
C SER A 226 16.26 -2.14 -38.24
N LYS A 227 16.22 -3.41 -37.82
CA LYS A 227 15.95 -4.56 -38.69
C LYS A 227 14.46 -4.76 -39.03
N GLY A 228 13.59 -3.88 -38.56
CA GLY A 228 12.15 -3.90 -38.83
C GLY A 228 11.33 -4.71 -37.82
N ASN A 229 11.94 -5.17 -36.73
CA ASN A 229 11.24 -5.86 -35.66
C ASN A 229 10.49 -4.89 -34.74
N VAL A 230 9.51 -5.40 -33.99
CA VAL A 230 8.70 -4.57 -33.09
C VAL A 230 9.49 -4.18 -31.85
N ASP A 231 9.29 -2.93 -31.44
CA ASP A 231 9.85 -2.36 -30.23
C ASP A 231 8.94 -2.66 -29.02
N ASP A 232 9.10 -3.86 -28.47
CA ASP A 232 8.28 -4.33 -27.34
C ASP A 232 8.40 -3.40 -26.12
N TYR A 233 9.59 -2.83 -25.89
CA TYR A 233 9.84 -1.88 -24.81
C TYR A 233 9.01 -0.62 -24.97
N LEU A 234 9.09 0.04 -26.12
CA LEU A 234 8.32 1.26 -26.37
C LEU A 234 6.81 0.99 -26.31
N GLU A 235 6.34 -0.13 -26.87
CA GLU A 235 4.94 -0.50 -26.81
C GLU A 235 4.46 -0.66 -25.36
N SER A 236 5.26 -1.34 -24.52
CA SER A 236 4.93 -1.59 -23.11
C SER A 236 4.99 -0.31 -22.28
N TYR A 237 6.02 0.51 -22.51
CA TYR A 237 6.17 1.81 -21.86
C TYR A 237 4.99 2.75 -22.16
N LEU A 238 4.57 2.84 -23.43
CA LEU A 238 3.41 3.65 -23.83
C LEU A 238 2.10 3.12 -23.25
N LYS A 239 1.92 1.79 -23.17
CA LYS A 239 0.78 1.17 -22.48
C LYS A 239 0.75 1.55 -20.99
N GLY A 240 1.91 1.52 -20.32
CA GLY A 240 2.06 1.97 -18.93
C GLY A 240 1.60 3.42 -18.74
N ILE A 241 2.10 4.34 -19.56
CA ILE A 241 1.70 5.77 -19.51
C ILE A 241 0.19 5.92 -19.74
N HIS A 242 -0.38 5.19 -20.69
CA HIS A 242 -1.81 5.26 -20.98
C HIS A 242 -2.65 4.81 -19.78
N ASN A 243 -2.26 3.73 -19.10
CA ASN A 243 -2.93 3.24 -17.91
C ASN A 243 -2.88 4.26 -16.77
N ILE A 244 -1.70 4.83 -16.50
CA ILE A 244 -1.52 5.88 -15.49
C ILE A 244 -2.43 7.08 -15.79
N ARG A 245 -2.48 7.52 -17.05
CA ARG A 245 -3.34 8.64 -17.47
C ARG A 245 -4.82 8.32 -17.28
N LYS A 246 -5.25 7.08 -17.54
CA LYS A 246 -6.63 6.63 -17.35
C LYS A 246 -7.01 6.62 -15.86
N GLU A 247 -6.13 6.11 -15.00
CA GLU A 247 -6.32 6.13 -13.55
C GLU A 247 -6.39 7.55 -13.00
N PHE A 248 -5.48 8.43 -13.43
CA PHE A 248 -5.50 9.84 -13.03
C PHE A 248 -6.80 10.54 -13.43
N LYS A 249 -7.32 10.25 -14.64
CA LYS A 249 -8.62 10.78 -15.08
C LYS A 249 -9.76 10.29 -14.19
N SER A 250 -9.81 8.99 -13.88
CA SER A 250 -10.82 8.44 -12.99
C SER A 250 -10.75 9.03 -11.58
N TRP A 251 -9.54 9.25 -11.06
CA TRP A 251 -9.35 9.85 -9.74
C TRP A 251 -9.81 11.31 -9.72
N LYS A 252 -9.47 12.08 -10.77
CA LYS A 252 -9.93 13.47 -10.92
C LYS A 252 -11.45 13.56 -10.98
N GLU A 253 -12.11 12.69 -11.74
CA GLU A 253 -13.58 12.64 -11.81
C GLU A 253 -14.20 12.32 -10.43
N GLY A 254 -13.59 11.40 -9.67
CA GLY A 254 -13.99 11.12 -8.29
C GLY A 254 -13.80 12.30 -7.34
N PHE A 255 -12.67 13.01 -7.45
CA PHE A 255 -12.38 14.19 -6.65
C PHE A 255 -13.36 15.34 -6.96
N ASP A 256 -13.65 15.59 -8.24
CA ASP A 256 -14.62 16.60 -8.67
C ASP A 256 -16.03 16.26 -8.13
N SER A 257 -16.40 14.98 -8.10
CA SER A 257 -17.66 14.53 -7.49
C SER A 257 -17.71 14.79 -5.99
N GLU A 258 -16.63 14.50 -5.26
CA GLU A 258 -16.57 14.71 -3.81
C GLU A 258 -16.54 16.21 -3.46
N SER A 259 -15.83 17.02 -4.24
CA SER A 259 -15.82 18.48 -4.07
C SER A 259 -17.22 19.08 -4.20
N ARG A 260 -18.03 18.62 -5.17
CA ARG A 260 -19.43 19.07 -5.29
C ARG A 260 -20.28 18.71 -4.07
N ARG A 261 -20.06 17.52 -3.48
CA ARG A 261 -20.77 17.10 -2.26
C ARG A 261 -20.38 18.00 -1.08
N ILE A 262 -19.12 18.37 -0.96
CA ILE A 262 -18.64 19.30 0.07
C ILE A 262 -19.30 20.68 -0.11
N ASP A 263 -19.38 21.19 -1.34
CA ASP A 263 -20.05 22.46 -1.63
C ASP A 263 -21.54 22.42 -1.26
N GLU A 264 -22.24 21.33 -1.59
CA GLU A 264 -23.64 21.10 -1.20
C GLU A 264 -23.82 21.06 0.33
N PHE A 265 -22.91 20.37 1.04
CA PHE A 265 -22.90 20.38 2.50
C PHE A 265 -22.66 21.79 3.07
N GLY A 266 -21.77 22.57 2.48
CA GLY A 266 -21.53 23.96 2.87
C GLY A 266 -22.78 24.83 2.75
N VAL A 267 -23.56 24.65 1.67
CA VAL A 267 -24.84 25.35 1.48
C VAL A 267 -25.85 24.95 2.57
N MET A 268 -25.97 23.66 2.88
CA MET A 268 -26.88 23.17 3.93
C MET A 268 -26.48 23.69 5.32
N ILE A 269 -25.18 23.70 5.65
CA ILE A 269 -24.69 24.27 6.91
C ILE A 269 -25.07 25.75 7.01
N GLY A 270 -24.81 26.55 5.96
CA GLY A 270 -25.16 27.97 5.95
C GLY A 270 -26.67 28.25 5.98
N GLN A 271 -27.51 27.31 5.57
CA GLN A 271 -28.97 27.39 5.77
C GLN A 271 -29.34 27.08 7.23
N ASN A 272 -28.75 26.04 7.81
CA ASN A 272 -28.98 25.68 9.21
C ASN A 272 -28.51 26.78 10.17
N GLU A 273 -27.34 27.37 9.95
CA GLU A 273 -26.84 28.50 10.77
C GLU A 273 -27.82 29.67 10.76
N ARG A 274 -28.40 30.00 9.60
CA ARG A 274 -29.45 31.03 9.49
C ARG A 274 -30.70 30.67 10.28
N SER A 275 -31.19 29.44 10.14
CA SER A 275 -32.36 28.96 10.89
C SER A 275 -32.13 28.97 12.41
N VAL A 276 -30.94 28.56 12.85
CA VAL A 276 -30.54 28.61 14.27
C VAL A 276 -30.48 30.06 14.77
N GLY A 277 -29.95 30.99 13.97
CA GLY A 277 -29.95 32.42 14.29
C GLY A 277 -31.37 32.97 14.51
N VAL A 278 -32.29 32.67 13.60
CA VAL A 278 -33.71 33.09 13.73
C VAL A 278 -34.34 32.54 15.00
N LEU A 279 -34.17 31.24 15.28
CA LEU A 279 -34.69 30.62 16.50
C LEU A 279 -34.09 31.23 17.77
N HIS A 280 -32.82 31.61 17.73
CA HIS A 280 -32.15 32.27 18.85
C HIS A 280 -32.71 33.67 19.12
N ASP A 281 -32.96 34.44 18.06
CA ASP A 281 -33.57 35.77 18.17
C ASP A 281 -35.01 35.70 18.69
N GLU A 282 -35.79 34.71 18.22
CA GLU A 282 -37.14 34.42 18.72
C GLU A 282 -37.13 34.04 20.20
N MET A 283 -36.22 33.15 20.62
CA MET A 283 -36.02 32.76 22.02
C MET A 283 -35.69 33.98 22.89
N HIS A 284 -34.78 34.85 22.45
CA HIS A 284 -34.45 36.08 23.19
C HIS A 284 -35.63 37.04 23.29
N SER A 285 -36.42 37.17 22.22
CA SER A 285 -37.64 37.98 22.22
C SER A 285 -38.65 37.46 23.24
N MET A 286 -38.87 36.14 23.25
CA MET A 286 -39.78 35.48 24.19
C MET A 286 -39.32 35.63 25.64
N ASN A 287 -38.02 35.47 25.91
CA ASN A 287 -37.46 35.70 27.24
C ASN A 287 -37.65 37.14 27.71
N ARG A 288 -37.47 38.14 26.84
CA ARG A 288 -37.74 39.55 27.17
C ARG A 288 -39.21 39.77 27.50
N GLU A 289 -40.12 39.17 26.74
CA GLU A 289 -41.56 39.28 26.99
C GLU A 289 -41.95 38.63 28.32
N ILE A 290 -41.42 37.44 28.61
CA ILE A 290 -41.63 36.74 29.88
C ILE A 290 -41.12 37.59 31.04
N GLY A 291 -39.92 38.17 30.94
CA GLY A 291 -39.37 39.08 31.94
C GLY A 291 -40.29 40.27 32.21
N ALA A 292 -40.73 40.96 31.16
CA ALA A 292 -41.64 42.10 31.30
C ALA A 292 -43.01 41.72 31.92
N ARG A 293 -43.49 40.49 31.70
CA ARG A 293 -44.70 39.99 32.36
C ARG A 293 -44.48 39.69 33.84
N LEU A 294 -43.32 39.13 34.20
CA LEU A 294 -42.93 38.89 35.59
C LEU A 294 -42.79 40.20 36.36
N ASP A 295 -42.11 41.20 35.80
CA ASP A 295 -41.94 42.52 36.43
C ASP A 295 -43.31 43.17 36.71
N LYS A 296 -44.24 43.12 35.74
CA LYS A 296 -45.62 43.61 35.93
C LYS A 296 -46.37 42.85 37.02
N MET A 297 -46.14 41.55 37.14
CA MET A 297 -46.77 40.72 38.17
C MET A 297 -46.24 41.08 39.56
N GLU A 298 -44.93 41.23 39.69
CA GLU A 298 -44.25 41.65 40.93
C GLU A 298 -44.72 43.04 41.37
N GLN A 299 -44.85 43.99 40.43
CA GLN A 299 -45.35 45.32 40.71
C GLN A 299 -46.79 45.28 41.24
N ARG A 300 -47.68 44.50 40.62
CA ARG A 300 -49.06 44.31 41.12
C ARG A 300 -49.13 43.67 42.49
N PHE A 301 -48.26 42.69 42.76
CA PHE A 301 -48.17 42.07 44.08
C PHE A 301 -47.73 43.09 45.13
N THR A 302 -46.72 43.89 44.80
CA THR A 302 -46.21 44.96 45.68
C THR A 302 -47.29 45.99 45.98
N ASP A 303 -47.99 46.48 44.96
CA ASP A 303 -49.10 47.44 45.10
C ASP A 303 -50.22 46.86 45.99
N SER A 304 -50.57 45.59 45.79
CA SER A 304 -51.58 44.90 46.61
C SER A 304 -51.16 44.79 48.07
N ILE A 305 -49.87 44.54 48.36
CA ILE A 305 -49.34 44.51 49.73
C ILE A 305 -49.45 45.91 50.36
N VAL A 306 -49.10 46.96 49.62
CA VAL A 306 -49.20 48.35 50.10
C VAL A 306 -50.65 48.70 50.44
N GLU A 307 -51.59 48.40 49.54
CA GLU A 307 -53.03 48.63 49.78
C GLU A 307 -53.54 47.87 51.01
N LEU A 308 -53.11 46.61 51.18
CA LEU A 308 -53.49 45.80 52.33
C LEU A 308 -52.95 46.39 53.65
N VAL A 309 -51.70 46.85 53.66
CA VAL A 309 -51.08 47.50 54.83
C VAL A 309 -51.80 48.79 55.19
N GLU A 310 -52.14 49.63 54.22
CA GLU A 310 -52.91 50.86 54.46
C GLU A 310 -54.32 50.56 54.98
N SER A 311 -54.98 49.54 54.46
CA SER A 311 -56.27 49.06 54.98
C SER A 311 -56.17 48.63 56.45
N PHE A 312 -55.13 47.85 56.81
CA PHE A 312 -54.90 47.47 58.20
C PHE A 312 -54.61 48.67 59.10
N LYS A 313 -53.77 49.62 58.68
CA LYS A 313 -53.50 50.85 59.45
C LYS A 313 -54.77 51.66 59.72
N SER A 314 -55.61 51.84 58.70
CA SER A 314 -56.89 52.55 58.84
C SER A 314 -57.77 51.87 59.89
N ARG A 315 -57.86 50.54 59.82
CA ARG A 315 -58.68 49.71 60.71
C ARG A 315 -58.15 49.69 62.14
N ILE A 316 -56.83 49.68 62.32
CA ILE A 316 -56.18 49.86 63.64
C ILE A 316 -56.52 51.24 64.19
N SER A 317 -56.43 52.29 63.38
CA SER A 317 -56.74 53.67 63.80
C SER A 317 -58.21 53.86 64.19
N GLU A 318 -59.13 53.21 63.49
CA GLU A 318 -60.55 53.15 63.88
C GLU A 318 -60.74 52.42 65.21
N MET A 319 -60.07 51.28 65.38
CA MET A 319 -60.14 50.49 66.60
C MET A 319 -59.56 51.24 67.81
N GLU A 320 -58.45 51.97 67.63
CA GLU A 320 -57.85 52.84 68.63
C GLU A 320 -58.80 53.98 69.03
N ARG A 321 -59.54 54.59 68.07
CA ARG A 321 -60.59 55.57 68.41
C ARG A 321 -61.72 54.95 69.22
N SER A 322 -62.24 53.80 68.80
CA SER A 322 -63.32 53.12 69.54
C SER A 322 -62.88 52.70 70.94
N ILE A 323 -61.62 52.25 71.12
CA ILE A 323 -61.08 51.97 72.46
C ILE A 323 -60.98 53.26 73.28
N GLY A 324 -60.50 54.37 72.69
CA GLY A 324 -60.45 55.67 73.37
C GLY A 324 -61.83 56.17 73.81
N GLU A 325 -62.86 55.96 72.99
CA GLU A 325 -64.26 56.29 73.33
C GLU A 325 -64.82 55.39 74.46
N LEU A 326 -64.46 54.11 74.47
CA LEU A 326 -64.85 53.17 75.54
C LEU A 326 -64.14 53.48 76.87
N VAL A 327 -62.85 53.81 76.84
CA VAL A 327 -62.09 54.24 78.03
C VAL A 327 -62.64 55.55 78.60
N ALA A 328 -63.04 56.50 77.74
CA ALA A 328 -63.72 57.73 78.17
C ALA A 328 -65.12 57.48 78.76
N GLN A 329 -65.80 56.39 78.38
CA GLN A 329 -67.05 55.95 79.00
C GLN A 329 -66.82 55.27 80.36
N GLU A 330 -65.73 54.51 80.53
CA GLU A 330 -65.33 53.91 81.81
C GLU A 330 -64.87 54.97 82.84
N GLU A 331 -64.11 55.99 82.43
CA GLU A 331 -63.77 57.12 83.32
C GLU A 331 -65.00 57.95 83.73
N SER A 332 -66.09 57.90 82.96
CA SER A 332 -67.36 58.53 83.33
C SER A 332 -68.25 57.67 84.25
N SER A 333 -67.96 56.37 84.39
CA SER A 333 -68.71 55.45 85.26
C SER A 333 -68.03 55.21 86.62
N GLU A 334 -66.71 55.42 86.75
CA GLU A 334 -65.98 55.34 88.04
C GLU A 334 -66.00 56.65 88.86
N GLY A 335 -66.63 57.72 88.38
CA GLY A 335 -66.78 58.99 89.12
C GLY A 335 -67.99 59.10 90.06
N THR A 336 -68.76 58.02 90.31
CA THR A 336 -70.03 58.08 91.06
C THR A 336 -70.06 57.30 92.37
N GLU A 337 -68.92 57.07 93.02
CA GLU A 337 -68.85 56.68 94.43
C GLU A 337 -67.41 56.96 94.87
N VAL A 338 -67.13 57.91 95.76
CA VAL A 338 -67.02 57.64 97.21
C VAL A 338 -66.93 58.97 98.00
N SER A 339 -67.86 59.06 98.96
CA SER A 339 -67.82 59.65 100.32
C SER A 339 -67.79 61.17 100.58
N GLU A 340 -68.84 61.63 101.27
CA GLU A 340 -68.73 62.48 102.47
C GLU A 340 -68.09 61.71 103.66
N ALA A 341 -67.15 62.33 104.39
CA ALA A 341 -67.09 62.41 105.87
C ALA A 341 -65.79 63.11 106.39
N ASP A 342 -65.95 63.98 107.39
CA ASP A 342 -65.04 65.03 107.92
C ASP A 342 -63.80 64.58 108.74
N SER A 343 -62.66 65.27 108.53
CA SER A 343 -61.71 65.88 109.53
C SER A 343 -60.36 66.21 108.89
#